data_AF-A0A953MB23-F1
#
_entry.id   AF-A0A953MB23-F1
#
_cell.length_a   1.000
_cell.length_b   1.000
_cell.length_c   1.000
_cell.angle_alpha   90.00
_cell.angle_beta   90.00
_cell.angle_gamma   90.00
#
_symmetry.space_group_name_H-M   'P 1'
#
loop_
_entity.id
_entity.type
_entity.pdbx_description
1 polymer ?
#
loop_
_entity_poly.entity_id
_entity_poly.type
_entity_poly.pdbx_seq_one_letter_code
_entity_poly.pdbx_strand_id
1 'polypeptide(L)'
;MNTKMKSISALIFMLLLGGVIGFFLKSILIQQDFKRIHELRNPGGFEVVAKDIIKPTPEQNKKLDPILSKHKENYGNLRRSIWSEFESLRDSLNNDLKDILTDEQMERWQKSFLNKPGPPDFIHPKKRKQRLDPR
;
A
#
# COMPACT_ATOMS: atom_id res chain seq x y z
N MET A 1 10.05 30.02 -41.80
CA MET A 1 10.33 28.75 -41.10
C MET A 1 10.33 27.61 -42.11
N ASN A 2 11.45 26.91 -42.25
CA ASN A 2 11.66 25.88 -43.28
C ASN A 2 10.60 24.77 -43.15
N THR A 3 9.97 24.35 -44.25
CA THR A 3 8.87 23.35 -44.24
C THR A 3 9.28 22.05 -43.54
N LYS A 4 10.56 21.67 -43.68
CA LYS A 4 11.19 20.55 -42.97
C LYS A 4 11.14 20.68 -41.44
N MET A 5 11.33 21.89 -40.89
CA MET A 5 11.25 22.13 -39.43
C MET A 5 9.81 22.05 -38.90
N LYS A 6 8.81 22.40 -39.71
CA LYS A 6 7.40 22.27 -39.34
C LYS A 6 7.00 20.80 -39.20
N SER A 7 7.43 19.96 -40.15
CA SER A 7 7.16 18.52 -40.13
C SER A 7 7.83 17.80 -38.96
N ILE A 8 9.09 18.15 -38.65
CA ILE A 8 9.81 17.57 -37.50
C ILE A 8 9.14 17.98 -36.19
N SER A 9 8.74 19.25 -36.06
CA SER A 9 8.02 19.73 -34.87
C SER A 9 6.67 19.03 -34.68
N ALA A 10 5.91 18.81 -35.76
CA ALA A 10 4.64 18.08 -35.71
C ALA A 10 4.83 16.61 -35.26
N LEU A 11 5.89 15.95 -35.73
CA LEU A 11 6.24 14.58 -35.31
C LEU A 11 6.58 14.49 -33.83
N ILE A 12 7.42 15.40 -33.33
CA ILE A 12 7.79 15.45 -31.90
C ILE A 12 6.54 15.71 -31.05
N PHE A 13 5.69 16.64 -31.48
CA PHE A 13 4.45 16.96 -30.77
C PHE A 13 3.50 15.75 -30.69
N MET A 14 3.36 15.00 -31.78
CA MET A 14 2.53 13.79 -31.81
C MET A 14 3.11 12.67 -30.92
N LEU A 15 4.43 12.54 -30.87
CA LEU A 15 5.11 11.58 -29.98
C LEU A 15 4.89 11.93 -28.50
N LEU A 16 5.01 13.21 -28.15
CA LEU A 16 4.75 13.70 -26.79
C LEU A 16 3.30 13.49 -26.39
N LEU A 17 2.35 13.79 -27.29
CA LEU A 17 0.92 13.53 -27.06
C LEU A 17 0.63 12.05 -26.80
N GLY A 18 1.17 11.16 -27.63
CA GLY A 18 1.02 9.71 -27.43
C GLY A 18 1.59 9.24 -26.09
N GLY A 19 2.76 9.75 -25.70
CA GLY A 19 3.39 9.45 -24.41
C GLY A 19 2.58 9.93 -23.22
N VAL A 20 2.03 11.16 -23.29
CA VAL A 20 1.18 11.73 -22.24
C VAL A 20 -0.11 10.92 -22.09
N ILE A 21 -0.78 10.59 -23.20
CA ILE A 21 -1.99 9.77 -23.17
C ILE A 21 -1.70 8.39 -22.56
N GLY A 22 -0.64 7.71 -23.01
CA GLY A 22 -0.24 6.42 -22.45
C GLY A 22 0.06 6.47 -20.94
N PHE A 23 0.71 7.55 -20.48
CA PHE A 23 0.98 7.76 -19.05
C PHE A 23 -0.30 7.93 -18.23
N PHE A 24 -1.26 8.73 -18.70
CA PHE A 24 -2.53 8.94 -18.00
C PHE A 24 -3.38 7.66 -17.92
N LEU A 25 -3.45 6.85 -18.98
CA LEU A 25 -4.15 5.56 -18.94
C LEU A 25 -3.57 4.61 -17.89
N LYS A 26 -2.24 4.51 -17.82
CA LYS A 26 -1.56 3.64 -16.84
C LYS A 26 -1.78 4.14 -15.40
N SER A 27 -1.79 5.45 -15.20
CA SER A 27 -2.04 6.06 -13.89
C SER A 27 -3.44 5.73 -13.36
N ILE A 28 -4.46 5.72 -14.22
CA ILE A 28 -5.84 5.37 -13.83
C ILE A 28 -5.98 3.89 -13.45
N LEU A 29 -5.34 2.98 -14.18
CA LEU A 29 -5.38 1.54 -13.88
C LEU A 29 -4.69 1.20 -12.55
N ILE A 30 -3.55 1.85 -12.25
CA ILE A 30 -2.80 1.64 -11.00
C ILE A 30 -3.62 2.05 -9.76
N GLN A 31 -4.54 3.02 -9.89
CA GLN A 31 -5.36 3.46 -8.75
C GLN A 31 -6.35 2.40 -8.26
N GLN A 32 -6.86 1.53 -9.15
CA GLN A 32 -7.80 0.47 -8.76
C GLN A 32 -7.13 -0.64 -7.96
N ASP A 33 -5.91 -1.02 -8.35
CA ASP A 33 -5.12 -2.01 -7.61
C ASP A 33 -4.70 -1.49 -6.23
N PHE A 34 -4.36 -0.20 -6.15
CA PHE A 34 -4.03 0.44 -4.88
C PHE A 34 -5.20 0.45 -3.89
N LYS A 35 -6.44 0.65 -4.37
CA LYS A 35 -7.63 0.58 -3.52
C LYS A 35 -7.81 -0.82 -2.94
N ARG A 36 -7.67 -1.87 -3.75
CA ARG A 36 -7.77 -3.27 -3.28
C ARG A 36 -6.70 -3.61 -2.24
N ILE A 37 -5.46 -3.21 -2.48
CA ILE A 37 -4.37 -3.39 -1.52
C ILE A 37 -4.64 -2.63 -0.23
N HIS A 38 -5.19 -1.42 -0.32
CA HIS A 38 -5.55 -0.61 0.85
C HIS A 38 -6.66 -1.27 1.68
N GLU A 39 -7.70 -1.81 1.03
CA GLU A 39 -8.77 -2.53 1.72
C GLU A 39 -8.25 -3.81 2.38
N LEU A 40 -7.43 -4.62 1.70
CA LEU A 40 -6.78 -5.79 2.34
C LEU A 40 -5.90 -5.39 3.54
N ARG A 41 -5.44 -4.14 3.58
CA ARG A 41 -4.69 -3.58 4.70
C ARG A 41 -5.59 -3.09 5.85
N ASN A 42 -6.90 -3.17 5.77
CA ASN A 42 -7.82 -2.78 6.84
C ASN A 42 -8.47 -4.02 7.50
N PRO A 43 -8.83 -3.94 8.80
CA PRO A 43 -9.65 -4.97 9.44
C PRO A 43 -10.94 -5.21 8.65
N GLY A 44 -11.15 -6.44 8.19
CA GLY A 44 -12.35 -6.81 7.43
C GLY A 44 -12.34 -6.45 5.95
N GLY A 45 -11.29 -5.80 5.43
CA GLY A 45 -11.26 -5.51 3.98
C GLY A 45 -11.04 -6.74 3.11
N PHE A 46 -10.62 -7.88 3.68
CA PHE A 46 -10.74 -9.19 3.02
C PHE A 46 -12.19 -9.50 2.61
N GLU A 47 -13.18 -9.22 3.48
CA GLU A 47 -14.59 -9.48 3.18
C GLU A 47 -15.08 -8.58 2.04
N VAL A 48 -14.63 -7.31 2.06
CA VAL A 48 -14.94 -6.32 1.02
C VAL A 48 -14.38 -6.76 -0.34
N VAL A 49 -13.11 -7.16 -0.37
CA VAL A 49 -12.44 -7.60 -1.61
C VAL A 49 -13.03 -8.92 -2.11
N ALA A 50 -13.32 -9.88 -1.23
CA ALA A 50 -13.96 -11.13 -1.60
C ALA A 50 -15.32 -10.89 -2.26
N LYS A 51 -16.14 -10.00 -1.69
CA LYS A 51 -17.45 -9.66 -2.25
C LYS A 51 -17.36 -8.86 -3.56
N ASP A 52 -16.38 -7.97 -3.70
CA ASP A 52 -16.11 -7.24 -4.95
C ASP A 52 -15.77 -8.18 -6.13
N ILE A 53 -15.02 -9.25 -5.84
CA ILE A 53 -14.64 -10.25 -6.84
C ILE A 53 -15.81 -11.18 -7.16
N ILE A 54 -16.45 -11.74 -6.13
CA ILE A 54 -17.50 -12.76 -6.28
C ILE A 54 -18.79 -12.16 -6.84
N LYS A 55 -19.09 -10.90 -6.52
CA LYS A 55 -20.34 -10.19 -6.88
C LYS A 55 -21.60 -11.03 -6.59
N PRO A 56 -21.81 -11.47 -5.34
CA PRO A 56 -22.90 -12.39 -5.01
C PRO A 56 -24.28 -11.72 -5.14
N THR A 57 -25.30 -12.51 -5.50
CA THR A 57 -26.70 -12.08 -5.41
C THR A 57 -27.11 -11.85 -3.95
N PRO A 58 -28.23 -11.13 -3.67
CA PRO A 58 -28.68 -10.91 -2.30
C PRO A 58 -28.87 -12.20 -1.49
N GLU A 59 -29.34 -13.26 -2.13
CA GLU A 59 -29.54 -14.57 -1.50
C GLU A 59 -28.22 -15.31 -1.23
N GLN A 60 -27.26 -15.21 -2.15
CA GLN A 60 -25.91 -15.75 -1.96
C GLN A 60 -25.17 -14.99 -0.86
N ASN A 61 -25.36 -13.67 -0.77
CA ASN A 61 -24.71 -12.82 0.22
C ASN A 61 -25.07 -13.26 1.64
N LYS A 62 -26.35 -13.59 1.89
CA LYS A 62 -26.80 -14.14 3.18
C LYS A 62 -26.09 -15.44 3.58
N LYS A 63 -25.67 -16.26 2.61
CA LYS A 63 -24.92 -17.50 2.85
C LYS A 63 -23.41 -17.26 2.96
N LEU A 64 -22.89 -16.28 2.25
CA LEU A 64 -21.47 -15.90 2.21
C LEU A 64 -21.04 -15.15 3.48
N ASP A 65 -21.88 -14.31 4.04
CA ASP A 65 -21.59 -13.51 5.24
C ASP A 65 -21.03 -14.34 6.41
N PRO A 66 -21.68 -15.43 6.87
CA PRO A 66 -21.15 -16.23 7.97
C PRO A 66 -19.84 -16.94 7.61
N ILE A 67 -19.64 -17.31 6.34
CA ILE A 67 -18.40 -17.96 5.88
C ILE A 67 -17.25 -16.96 5.91
N LEU A 68 -17.43 -15.78 5.31
CA LEU A 68 -16.40 -14.75 5.27
C LEU A 68 -16.07 -14.24 6.67
N SER A 69 -17.08 -14.09 7.54
CA SER A 69 -16.90 -13.69 8.93
C SER A 69 -16.08 -14.69 9.75
N LYS A 70 -16.30 -16.00 9.57
CA LYS A 70 -15.49 -17.05 10.19
C LYS A 70 -14.01 -16.94 9.77
N HIS A 71 -13.74 -16.66 8.51
CA HIS A 71 -12.38 -16.57 8.00
C HIS A 71 -11.70 -15.23 8.34
N LYS A 72 -12.47 -14.15 8.58
CA LYS A 72 -11.95 -12.84 8.98
C LYS A 72 -11.02 -12.91 10.19
N GLU A 73 -11.39 -13.67 11.21
CA GLU A 73 -10.57 -13.81 12.41
C GLU A 73 -9.24 -14.52 12.11
N ASN A 74 -9.29 -15.60 11.32
CA ASN A 74 -8.09 -16.34 10.89
C ASN A 74 -7.15 -15.46 10.07
N TYR A 75 -7.68 -14.68 9.13
CA TYR A 75 -6.90 -13.69 8.38
C TYR A 75 -6.32 -12.62 9.29
N GLY A 76 -7.09 -12.11 10.25
CA GLY A 76 -6.60 -11.13 11.24
C GLY A 76 -5.46 -11.68 12.11
N ASN A 77 -5.57 -12.93 12.56
CA ASN A 77 -4.54 -13.64 13.32
C ASN A 77 -3.26 -13.84 12.49
N LEU A 78 -3.37 -14.39 11.28
CA LEU A 78 -2.24 -14.60 10.37
C LEU A 78 -1.51 -13.28 10.09
N ARG A 79 -2.28 -12.24 9.81
CA ARG A 79 -1.77 -10.91 9.54
C ARG A 79 -1.02 -10.32 10.74
N ARG A 80 -1.51 -10.56 11.96
CA ARG A 80 -0.82 -10.21 13.21
C ARG A 80 0.54 -10.89 13.34
N SER A 81 0.62 -12.19 13.04
CA SER A 81 1.90 -12.93 13.04
C SER A 81 2.89 -12.33 12.04
N ILE A 82 2.47 -12.19 10.77
CA ILE A 82 3.33 -11.69 9.70
C ILE A 82 3.86 -10.29 10.02
N TRP A 83 3.03 -9.40 10.55
CA TRP A 83 3.48 -8.05 10.89
C TRP A 83 4.47 -8.04 12.05
N SER A 84 4.26 -8.90 13.06
CA SER A 84 5.19 -9.05 14.18
C SER A 84 6.55 -9.53 13.70
N GLU A 85 6.59 -10.53 12.82
CA GLU A 85 7.83 -11.04 12.22
C GLU A 85 8.50 -9.97 11.35
N PHE A 86 7.71 -9.23 10.57
CA PHE A 86 8.20 -8.14 9.74
C PHE A 86 8.80 -6.99 10.57
N GLU A 87 8.18 -6.61 11.70
CA GLU A 87 8.72 -5.59 12.60
C GLU A 87 10.05 -6.06 13.21
N SER A 88 10.16 -7.33 13.59
CA SER A 88 11.41 -7.92 14.07
C SER A 88 12.52 -7.90 13.00
N LEU A 89 12.21 -8.30 11.76
CA LEU A 89 13.19 -8.27 10.65
C LEU A 89 13.64 -6.85 10.34
N ARG A 90 12.71 -5.91 10.34
CA ARG A 90 13.00 -4.49 10.13
C ARG A 90 13.90 -3.92 11.21
N ASP A 91 13.64 -4.26 12.47
CA ASP A 91 14.44 -3.79 13.59
C ASP A 91 15.85 -4.41 13.57
N SER A 92 15.98 -5.68 13.17
CA SER A 92 17.28 -6.33 12.92
C SER A 92 18.07 -5.61 11.83
N LEU A 93 17.47 -5.41 10.66
CA LEU A 93 18.08 -4.70 9.55
C LEU A 93 18.51 -3.28 9.97
N ASN A 94 17.67 -2.59 10.75
CA ASN A 94 18.00 -1.26 11.23
C ASN A 94 19.21 -1.27 12.18
N ASN A 95 19.39 -2.31 12.99
CA ASN A 95 20.58 -2.44 13.83
C ASN A 95 21.83 -2.76 13.00
N ASP A 96 21.74 -3.66 12.03
CA ASP A 96 22.86 -4.00 11.15
C ASP A 96 23.35 -2.78 10.34
N LEU A 97 22.42 -1.89 9.98
CA LEU A 97 22.73 -0.67 9.23
C LEU A 97 23.32 0.47 10.09
N LYS A 98 23.16 0.46 11.42
CA LYS A 98 23.65 1.55 12.29
C LYS A 98 25.16 1.71 12.25
N ASP A 99 25.87 0.60 12.15
CA ASP A 99 27.33 0.62 12.18
C ASP A 99 27.94 0.89 10.79
N ILE A 100 27.10 0.90 9.74
CA ILE A 100 27.51 1.06 8.34
C ILE A 100 27.17 2.46 7.82
N LEU A 101 25.99 2.97 8.17
CA LEU A 101 25.47 4.23 7.65
C LEU A 101 25.94 5.42 8.48
N THR A 102 26.14 6.54 7.82
CA THR A 102 26.31 7.83 8.52
C THR A 102 25.01 8.26 9.19
N ASP A 103 25.10 9.17 10.17
CA ASP A 103 23.92 9.68 10.88
C ASP A 103 22.88 10.29 9.91
N GLU A 104 23.32 11.02 8.89
CA GLU A 104 22.43 11.62 7.89
C GLU A 104 21.74 10.55 7.01
N GLN A 105 22.48 9.50 6.64
CA GLN A 105 21.92 8.37 5.90
C GLN A 105 20.91 7.59 6.74
N MET A 106 21.22 7.42 8.03
CA MET A 106 20.32 6.79 8.98
C MET A 106 19.04 7.63 9.15
N GLU A 107 19.12 8.94 9.31
CA GLU A 107 17.95 9.80 9.43
C GLU A 107 17.02 9.71 8.22
N ARG A 108 17.58 9.71 6.99
CA ARG A 108 16.80 9.50 5.76
C ARG A 108 16.13 8.11 5.74
N TRP A 109 16.88 7.07 6.11
CA TRP A 109 16.36 5.70 6.20
C TRP A 109 15.17 5.61 7.18
N GLN A 110 15.30 6.16 8.38
CA GLN A 110 14.25 6.13 9.40
C GLN A 110 12.99 6.89 8.94
N LYS A 111 13.15 8.06 8.33
CA LYS A 111 12.03 8.85 7.78
C LYS A 111 11.28 8.12 6.67
N SER A 112 11.99 7.42 5.78
CA SER A 112 11.37 6.76 4.62
C SER A 112 10.84 5.34 4.91
N PHE A 113 11.49 4.60 5.81
CA PHE A 113 11.24 3.17 6.00
C PHE A 113 10.61 2.83 7.35
N LEU A 114 11.04 3.48 8.46
CA LEU A 114 10.54 3.15 9.80
C LEU A 114 9.23 3.87 10.16
N ASN A 115 9.05 5.10 9.69
CA ASN A 115 7.90 5.94 10.05
C ASN A 115 6.62 5.67 9.24
N LYS A 116 6.62 4.68 8.35
CA LYS A 116 5.39 4.27 7.66
C LYS A 116 4.48 3.55 8.66
N PRO A 117 3.25 4.06 8.93
CA PRO A 117 2.36 3.42 9.87
C PRO A 117 2.06 2.01 9.38
N GLY A 118 2.26 1.04 10.27
CA GLY A 118 1.69 -0.28 10.12
C GLY A 118 0.17 -0.20 10.05
N PRO A 119 -0.51 -1.32 9.78
CA PRO A 119 -1.94 -1.26 9.59
C PRO A 119 -2.71 -0.80 10.84
N PRO A 120 -3.93 -0.29 10.70
CA PRO A 120 -4.67 0.36 11.79
C PRO A 120 -4.85 -0.51 13.04
N ASP A 121 -4.99 -1.83 12.88
CA ASP A 121 -5.19 -2.78 13.99
C ASP A 121 -3.93 -3.06 14.81
N PHE A 122 -2.79 -2.52 14.38
CA PHE A 122 -1.45 -2.85 14.88
C PHE A 122 -0.91 -1.76 15.81
N ILE A 123 -1.79 -0.96 16.41
CA ILE A 123 -1.41 -0.10 17.53
C ILE A 123 -1.16 -1.02 18.74
N HIS A 124 0.07 -1.50 18.88
CA HIS A 124 0.52 -2.15 20.11
C HIS A 124 0.20 -1.24 21.30
N PRO A 125 -0.45 -1.74 22.37
CA PRO A 125 -0.84 -0.93 23.52
C PRO A 125 0.34 -0.21 24.19
N LYS A 126 1.57 -0.72 24.04
CA LYS A 126 2.80 -0.05 24.50
C LYS A 126 3.09 1.29 23.78
N LYS A 127 2.84 1.39 22.47
CA LYS A 127 3.06 2.64 21.71
C LYS A 127 1.95 3.68 21.92
N ARG A 128 0.77 3.27 22.43
CA ARG A 128 -0.34 4.17 22.76
C ARG A 128 -0.06 5.00 24.02
N LYS A 129 0.61 4.42 25.04
CA LYS A 129 1.01 5.18 26.24
C LYS A 129 2.07 6.24 25.94
N GLN A 130 3.04 5.92 25.08
CA GLN A 130 4.14 6.84 24.74
C GLN A 130 3.72 8.06 23.90
N ARG A 131 2.56 8.02 23.22
CA ARG A 131 2.02 9.17 22.46
C ARG A 131 1.08 10.07 23.26
N LEU A 132 0.62 9.63 24.43
CA LEU A 132 -0.35 10.36 25.26
C LEU A 132 0.30 11.11 26.43
N ASP A 133 1.61 10.94 26.65
CA ASP A 133 2.39 11.77 27.57
C ASP A 133 3.28 12.73 26.76
N PRO A 134 2.81 13.96 26.46
CA PRO A 134 3.72 15.04 26.14
C PRO A 134 4.39 15.46 27.46
N ARG A 135 5.67 15.14 27.61
CA ARG A 135 6.53 15.88 28.55
C ARG A 135 6.94 17.20 27.93
#